data_AF-A0A2T7U3R0-F1
#
_entry.id   AF-A0A2T7U3R0-F1
#
_cell.length_a   1.000
_cell.length_b   1.000
_cell.length_c   1.000
_cell.angle_alpha   90.00
_cell.angle_beta   90.00
_cell.angle_gamma   90.00
#
_symmetry.space_group_name_H-M   'P 1'
#
loop_
_entity.id
_entity.type
_entity.pdbx_description
1 polymer ?
#
loop_
_entity_poly.entity_id
_entity_poly.type
_entity_poly.pdbx_seq_one_letter_code
_entity_poly.pdbx_strand_id
1 'polypeptide(L)'
;MGIYYFHIRDEFGLIEDQDGIELPDRVALLMEVIQSADEFARETTVQPKMRFEVTDADGRTVLVTPVQQSAEIWDLLASMSVTTGGVH
;
A
#
# COMPACT_ATOMS: atom_id res chain seq x y z
N MET A 1 8.38 10.59 -12.22
CA MET A 1 7.34 9.81 -12.89
C MET A 1 7.87 8.41 -13.13
N GLY A 2 7.18 7.39 -12.62
CA GLY A 2 7.50 5.97 -12.82
C GLY A 2 6.22 5.15 -12.82
N ILE A 3 6.22 4.05 -13.56
CA ILE A 3 5.10 3.09 -13.58
C ILE A 3 5.33 2.07 -12.48
N TYR A 4 4.30 1.83 -11.68
CA TYR A 4 4.31 0.87 -10.59
C TYR A 4 3.16 -0.12 -10.75
N TYR A 5 3.41 -1.37 -10.43
CA TYR A 5 2.41 -2.43 -10.51
C TYR A 5 2.09 -2.94 -9.11
N PHE A 6 0.81 -3.15 -8.84
CA PHE A 6 0.29 -3.51 -7.53
C PHE A 6 -0.17 -4.95 -7.58
N HIS A 7 0.36 -5.80 -6.71
CA HIS A 7 0.13 -7.23 -6.74
C HIS A 7 -0.34 -7.70 -5.37
N ILE A 8 -1.09 -8.81 -5.36
CA ILE A 8 -1.44 -9.50 -4.12
C ILE A 8 -0.60 -10.76 -4.01
N ARG A 9 0.17 -10.87 -2.93
CA ARG A 9 0.93 -12.07 -2.58
C ARG A 9 0.29 -12.77 -1.38
N ASP A 10 0.06 -14.07 -1.49
CA ASP A 10 -0.43 -14.91 -0.41
C ASP A 10 0.32 -16.25 -0.34
N GLU A 11 -0.25 -17.24 0.37
CA GLU A 11 0.35 -18.58 0.48
C GLU A 11 0.21 -19.45 -0.78
N PHE A 12 -0.67 -19.07 -1.70
CA PHE A 12 -0.92 -19.76 -2.97
C PHE A 12 -0.11 -19.17 -4.12
N GLY A 13 0.36 -17.92 -4.00
CA GLY A 13 1.31 -17.34 -4.95
C GLY A 13 1.20 -15.82 -5.07
N LEU A 14 1.62 -15.33 -6.24
CA LEU A 14 1.50 -13.93 -6.64
C LEU A 14 0.33 -13.82 -7.63
N ILE A 15 -0.60 -12.93 -7.32
CA ILE A 15 -1.64 -12.47 -8.23
C ILE A 15 -1.13 -11.17 -8.82
N GLU A 16 -0.71 -11.24 -10.08
CA GLU A 16 -0.19 -10.10 -10.83
C GLU A 16 -1.34 -9.24 -11.36
N ASP A 17 -1.19 -7.93 -11.20
CA ASP A 17 -1.99 -6.93 -11.91
C ASP A 17 -1.11 -6.32 -13.00
N GLN A 18 -1.62 -6.34 -14.23
CA GLN A 18 -0.91 -5.80 -15.39
C GLN A 18 -1.23 -4.32 -15.62
N ASP A 19 -2.24 -3.79 -14.91
CA ASP A 19 -2.58 -2.38 -14.96
C ASP A 19 -1.63 -1.60 -14.03
N GLY A 20 -0.57 -1.07 -14.63
CA GLY A 20 0.40 -0.25 -13.93
C GLY A 20 -0.11 1.18 -13.74
N ILE A 21 0.17 1.77 -12.59
CA ILE A 21 -0.19 3.15 -12.26
C ILE A 21 1.06 4.04 -12.43
N GLU A 22 0.90 5.14 -13.17
CA GLU A 22 1.95 6.14 -13.33
C GLU A 22 1.92 7.13 -12.17
N LEU A 23 3.01 7.20 -11.38
CA LEU A 23 3.09 8.06 -10.20
C LEU A 23 4.30 9.01 -10.27
N PRO A 24 4.14 10.27 -9.82
CA PRO A 24 5.17 11.29 -9.95
C PRO A 24 6.41 11.02 -9.10
N ASP A 25 6.22 10.51 -7.88
CA ASP A 25 7.26 10.29 -6.89
C ASP A 25 6.86 9.20 -5.87
N ARG A 26 7.75 8.94 -4.90
CA ARG A 26 7.57 7.91 -3.88
C ARG A 26 6.50 8.25 -2.83
N VAL A 27 6.21 9.54 -2.59
CA VAL A 27 5.15 9.95 -1.67
C VAL A 27 3.80 9.64 -2.28
N ALA A 28 3.62 9.96 -3.57
CA ALA A 28 2.44 9.54 -4.33
C ALA A 28 2.27 8.01 -4.33
N LEU A 29 3.37 7.26 -4.51
CA LEU A 29 3.34 5.80 -4.36
C LEU A 29 2.85 5.33 -3.00
N LEU A 30 3.35 5.91 -1.90
CA LEU A 30 2.91 5.53 -0.57
C LEU A 30 1.42 5.84 -0.34
N MET A 31 0.94 7.00 -0.80
CA MET A 31 -0.47 7.36 -0.69
C MET A 31 -1.37 6.39 -1.47
N GLU A 32 -0.98 6.05 -2.70
CA GLU A 32 -1.72 5.10 -3.53
C GLU A 32 -1.79 3.72 -2.86
N VAL A 33 -0.66 3.19 -2.36
CA VAL A 33 -0.63 1.89 -1.65
C VAL A 33 -1.54 1.88 -0.43
N ILE A 34 -1.53 2.97 0.33
CA ILE A 34 -2.38 3.11 1.50
C ILE A 34 -3.86 3.09 1.10
N GLN A 35 -4.21 3.83 0.05
CA GLN A 35 -5.58 3.88 -0.47
C GLN A 35 -6.04 2.52 -1.02
N SER A 36 -5.24 1.89 -1.89
CA SER A 36 -5.57 0.58 -2.46
C SER A 36 -5.68 -0.50 -1.38
N ALA A 37 -4.86 -0.43 -0.32
CA ALA A 37 -4.96 -1.34 0.80
C ALA A 37 -6.25 -1.16 1.62
N ASP A 38 -6.69 0.08 1.85
CA ASP A 38 -7.97 0.38 2.53
C ASP A 38 -9.16 -0.09 1.69
N GLU A 39 -9.17 0.22 0.40
CA GLU A 39 -10.22 -0.20 -0.54
C GLU A 39 -10.31 -1.72 -0.61
N PHE A 40 -9.20 -2.40 -0.82
CA PHE A 40 -9.16 -3.86 -0.85
C PHE A 40 -9.64 -4.49 0.47
N ALA A 41 -9.24 -3.92 1.61
CA ALA A 41 -9.65 -4.43 2.92
C ALA A 41 -11.16 -4.26 3.19
N ARG A 42 -11.80 -3.26 2.58
CA ARG A 42 -13.25 -3.04 2.67
C ARG A 42 -14.05 -3.95 1.74
N GLU A 43 -13.50 -4.26 0.57
CA GLU A 43 -14.21 -5.02 -0.46
C GLU A 43 -13.98 -6.54 -0.37
N THR A 44 -12.91 -6.98 0.29
CA THR A 44 -12.51 -8.40 0.34
C THR A 44 -12.26 -8.91 1.76
N THR A 45 -12.53 -10.20 2.00
CA THR A 45 -12.09 -10.88 3.22
C THR A 45 -10.58 -11.06 3.20
N VAL A 46 -9.87 -10.18 3.91
CA VAL A 46 -8.41 -10.22 4.02
C VAL A 46 -7.96 -11.39 4.87
N GLN A 47 -7.07 -12.22 4.32
CA GLN A 47 -6.41 -13.27 5.07
C GLN A 47 -5.13 -12.75 5.73
N PRO A 48 -4.75 -13.24 6.93
CA PRO A 48 -3.60 -12.71 7.68
C PRO A 48 -2.25 -12.77 6.96
N LYS A 49 -2.12 -13.65 5.96
CA LYS A 49 -0.89 -13.82 5.18
C LYS A 49 -0.87 -13.02 3.87
N MET A 50 -1.97 -12.34 3.51
CA MET A 50 -2.03 -11.54 2.30
C MET A 50 -1.20 -10.27 2.43
N ARG A 51 -0.41 -9.98 1.40
CA ARG A 51 0.45 -8.81 1.28
C ARG A 51 0.21 -8.09 -0.04
N PHE A 52 0.21 -6.78 0.00
CA PHE A 52 0.42 -5.95 -1.17
C PHE A 52 1.91 -5.95 -1.51
N GLU A 53 2.23 -6.33 -2.73
CA GLU A 53 3.57 -6.23 -3.31
C GLU A 53 3.52 -5.21 -4.44
N VAL A 54 4.43 -4.24 -4.42
CA VAL A 54 4.56 -3.24 -5.48
C VAL A 54 5.87 -3.42 -6.19
N THR A 55 5.83 -3.46 -7.52
CA THR A 55 7.03 -3.48 -8.36
C THR A 55 7.17 -2.22 -9.21
N ASP A 56 8.40 -1.89 -9.59
CA ASP A 56 8.66 -0.91 -10.65
C ASP A 56 8.47 -1.51 -12.06
N ALA A 57 8.71 -0.69 -13.08
CA ALA A 57 8.63 -1.09 -14.49
C ALA A 57 9.61 -2.19 -14.93
N ASP A 58 10.69 -2.41 -14.18
CA ASP A 58 11.64 -3.49 -14.42
C ASP A 58 11.22 -4.79 -13.70
N GLY A 59 10.07 -4.78 -13.00
CA GLY A 59 9.59 -5.89 -12.18
C GLY A 59 10.32 -6.02 -10.84
N ARG A 60 11.07 -5.00 -10.40
CA ARG A 60 11.75 -5.04 -9.10
C ARG A 60 10.78 -4.63 -8.01
N THR A 61 10.67 -5.46 -6.97
CA THR A 61 9.87 -5.12 -5.79
C THR A 61 10.43 -3.87 -5.10
N VAL A 62 9.59 -2.84 -5.00
CA VAL A 62 9.91 -1.57 -4.33
C VAL A 62 9.26 -1.44 -2.97
N LEU A 63 8.16 -2.16 -2.73
CA LEU A 63 7.43 -2.15 -1.46
C LEU A 63 6.71 -3.48 -1.24
N VAL A 64 6.69 -3.95 0.02
CA VAL A 64 5.82 -5.05 0.46
C VAL A 64 5.18 -4.65 1.78
N THR A 65 3.85 -4.70 1.85
CA THR A 65 3.08 -4.35 3.06
C THR A 65 1.97 -5.37 3.31
N PRO A 66 1.62 -5.71 4.56
CA PRO A 66 0.40 -6.48 4.83
C PRO A 66 -0.83 -5.73 4.30
N VAL A 67 -1.80 -6.49 3.77
CA VAL A 67 -3.11 -5.95 3.36
C VAL A 67 -3.93 -5.55 4.59
N GLN A 68 -3.85 -6.35 5.66
CA GLN A 68 -4.38 -5.99 6.96
C GLN A 68 -3.44 -4.98 7.62
N GLN A 69 -3.70 -3.69 7.41
CA GLN A 69 -3.22 -2.69 8.34
C GLN A 69 -4.10 -2.83 9.59
N SER A 70 -3.49 -3.18 10.74
CA SER A 70 -4.25 -3.10 11.99
C SER A 70 -4.71 -1.65 12.15
N ALA A 71 -5.90 -1.45 12.70
CA ALA A 71 -6.42 -0.11 13.02
C ALA A 71 -5.38 0.74 13.78
N GLU A 72 -4.44 0.10 14.49
CA GLU A 72 -3.32 0.70 15.20
C GLU A 72 -2.34 1.47 14.29
N ILE A 73 -2.12 1.06 13.03
CA ILE A 73 -1.25 1.80 12.10
C ILE A 73 -1.91 3.11 11.67
N TRP A 74 -3.22 3.07 11.43
CA TRP A 74 -4.01 4.27 11.13
C TRP A 74 -4.10 5.21 12.33
N ASP A 75 -4.31 4.67 13.53
CA ASP A 75 -4.24 5.43 14.79
C ASP A 75 -2.85 6.06 14.99
N LEU A 76 -1.78 5.32 14.70
CA LEU A 76 -0.40 5.81 14.79
C LEU A 76 -0.15 6.94 13.77
N LEU A 77 -0.51 6.76 12.51
CA LEU A 77 -0.35 7.78 11.47
C LEU A 77 -1.20 9.03 11.76
N ALA A 78 -2.44 8.85 12.24
CA ALA A 78 -3.29 9.93 12.69
C ALA A 78 -2.65 10.69 13.86
N SER A 79 -2.11 9.99 14.87
CA SER A 79 -1.43 10.61 16.01
C SER A 79 -0.18 11.41 15.60
N MET A 80 0.56 10.93 14.59
CA MET A 80 1.73 11.62 14.05
C MET A 80 1.34 12.88 13.27
N SER A 81 0.19 12.89 12.59
CA SER A 81 -0.30 14.07 11.85
C SER A 81 -0.70 15.24 12.76
N VAL A 82 -1.22 14.96 13.95
CA VAL A 82 -1.64 15.98 14.94
C VAL A 82 -0.45 16.67 15.59
N THR A 83 0.70 16.01 15.68
CA THR A 83 1.88 16.52 16.41
C THR A 83 2.59 17.67 15.65
N THR A 84 2.25 17.90 14.38
CA THR A 84 2.80 19.00 13.56
C THR A 84 2.01 20.31 13.63
N GLY A 85 0.89 20.38 14.37
CA GLY A 85 0.00 21.55 14.41
C GLY A 85 0.01 22.38 15.70
N GLY A 86 0.92 22.12 16.63
CA GLY A 86 0.91 22.71 17.98
C GLY A 86 1.97 23.77 18.24
N VAL A 87 1.95 24.88 17.49
CA VAL A 87 2.57 26.15 17.92
C VAL A 87 1.62 27.30 17.58
N HIS A 88 0.70 27.62 18.50
CA HIS A 88 0.50 28.95 19.09
C HIS A 88 -0.72 28.97 20.02
#